data_AF-A0A9Q3BL90-F1
#
_entry.id   AF-A0A9Q3BL90-F1
#
_cell.length_a   1.000
_cell.length_b   1.000
_cell.length_c   1.000
_cell.angle_alpha   90.00
_cell.angle_beta   90.00
_cell.angle_gamma   90.00
#
_symmetry.space_group_name_H-M   'P 1'
#
loop_
_entity.id
_entity.type
_entity.pdbx_description
1 polymer ?
#
loop_
_entity_poly.entity_id
_entity_poly.type
_entity_poly.pdbx_seq_one_letter_code
_entity_poly.pdbx_strand_id
1 'polypeptide(L)' 'MLNMERPYPPPFRRLAYPASSRAREALESHINELMKLGVLRNFGHNEEVEVTTPVIIIWHNDKSRMIGDLRALNT' A
#
# COMPACT_ATOMS: atom_id res chain seq x y z
N MET A 1 -3.67 36.72 0.22
CA MET A 1 -3.80 35.33 0.68
C MET A 1 -5.19 34.84 0.27
N LEU A 2 -5.26 33.96 -0.73
CA LEU A 2 -6.47 33.16 -1.00
C LEU A 2 -6.06 31.73 -0.69
N ASN A 3 -6.63 31.17 0.38
CA ASN A 3 -6.33 29.83 0.87
C ASN A 3 -6.64 28.82 -0.24
N MET A 4 -5.60 28.26 -0.85
CA MET A 4 -5.73 27.01 -1.59
C MET A 4 -5.96 25.92 -0.56
N GLU A 5 -7.22 25.64 -0.23
CA GLU A 5 -7.58 24.41 0.47
C GLU A 5 -7.08 23.23 -0.36
N ARG A 6 -6.35 22.31 0.30
CA ARG A 6 -5.80 21.10 -0.33
C ARG A 6 -6.95 20.39 -1.05
N PRO A 7 -6.73 19.84 -2.26
CA PRO A 7 -7.83 19.30 -3.05
C PRO A 7 -8.53 18.19 -2.27
N TYR A 8 -9.78 18.46 -1.90
CA TYR A 8 -10.70 17.51 -1.29
C TYR A 8 -11.56 16.90 -2.41
N PRO A 9 -11.86 15.59 -2.37
CA PRO A 9 -11.40 14.62 -1.39
C PRO A 9 -9.95 14.15 -1.66
N PRO A 10 -9.21 13.71 -0.62
CA PRO A 10 -7.99 12.93 -0.81
C PRO A 10 -8.29 11.77 -1.77
N PRO A 11 -7.43 11.47 -2.76
CA PRO A 11 -7.66 10.34 -3.64
C PRO A 11 -7.51 9.05 -2.83
N PHE A 12 -8.63 8.54 -2.33
CA PHE A 12 -8.69 7.36 -1.48
C PHE A 12 -8.44 6.06 -2.27
N ARG A 13 -8.53 6.09 -3.61
CA ARG A 13 -8.28 4.92 -4.47
C ARG A 13 -7.02 5.11 -5.31
N ARG A 14 -5.85 5.04 -4.66
CA ARG A 14 -4.59 5.11 -5.39
C ARG A 14 -4.29 3.78 -6.07
N LEU A 15 -3.90 3.85 -7.34
CA LEU A 15 -3.38 2.72 -8.09
C LEU A 15 -2.07 2.23 -7.49
N ALA A 16 -1.82 0.94 -7.59
CA ALA A 16 -0.53 0.36 -7.26
C ALA A 16 0.56 0.93 -8.19
N TYR A 17 1.77 1.11 -7.66
CA TYR A 17 2.91 1.48 -8.47
C TYR A 17 3.38 0.29 -9.32
N PRO A 18 3.93 0.54 -10.53
CA PRO A 18 4.59 -0.51 -11.28
C PRO A 18 5.76 -1.07 -10.48
N ALA A 19 5.84 -2.40 -10.39
CA ALA A 19 6.87 -3.11 -9.64
C ALA A 19 7.74 -3.96 -10.57
N SER A 20 9.04 -4.01 -10.31
CA SER A 20 9.95 -4.96 -10.97
C SER A 20 9.64 -6.40 -10.55
N SER A 21 10.06 -7.40 -11.33
CA SER A 21 9.85 -8.81 -11.00
C SER A 21 10.36 -9.17 -9.60
N ARG A 22 11.58 -8.72 -9.26
CA ARG A 22 12.19 -8.88 -7.93
C ARG A 22 11.34 -8.24 -6.81
N ALA A 23 10.77 -7.06 -7.06
CA ALA A 23 9.92 -6.39 -6.07
C ALA A 23 8.58 -7.13 -5.90
N ARG A 24 8.01 -7.66 -6.98
CA ARG A 24 6.76 -8.42 -6.95
C ARG A 24 6.91 -9.73 -6.18
N GLU A 25 7.99 -10.47 -6.41
CA GLU A 25 8.30 -11.69 -5.65
C GLU A 25 8.47 -11.42 -4.15
N ALA A 26 9.19 -10.34 -3.80
CA ALA A 26 9.33 -9.92 -2.40
C ALA A 26 7.98 -9.53 -1.78
N LEU A 27 7.13 -8.77 -2.50
CA LEU A 27 5.77 -8.43 -2.04
C LEU A 27 4.94 -9.68 -1.77
N GLU A 28 4.91 -10.63 -2.70
CA GLU A 28 4.18 -11.88 -2.56
C GLU A 28 4.66 -12.67 -1.33
N SER A 29 5.98 -12.74 -1.11
CA SER A 29 6.53 -13.39 0.09
C SER A 29 6.08 -12.71 1.39
N HIS A 30 6.19 -11.37 1.47
CA HIS A 30 5.78 -10.60 2.66
C HIS A 30 4.29 -10.73 2.93
N ILE A 31 3.45 -10.60 1.90
CA ILE A 31 1.99 -10.73 2.02
C ILE A 31 1.64 -12.13 2.53
N ASN A 32 2.21 -13.18 1.94
CA ASN A 32 1.94 -14.56 2.36
C ASN A 32 2.34 -14.83 3.82
N GLU A 33 3.46 -14.28 4.29
CA GLU A 33 3.88 -14.40 5.68
C GLU A 33 2.91 -13.68 6.62
N LEU A 34 2.55 -12.44 6.30
CA LEU A 34 1.62 -11.65 7.12
C LEU A 34 0.20 -12.24 7.15
N MET A 35 -0.25 -12.86 6.06
CA MET A 35 -1.49 -13.63 6.01
C MET A 35 -1.43 -14.85 6.94
N LYS A 36 -0.32 -15.60 6.93
CA LYS A 36 -0.12 -16.76 7.83
C LYS A 36 -0.08 -16.36 9.30
N LEU A 37 0.50 -15.20 9.61
CA LEU A 37 0.54 -14.64 10.96
C LEU A 37 -0.79 -14.01 11.39
N GLY A 38 -1.79 -13.94 10.50
CA GLY A 38 -3.09 -13.32 10.79
C GLY A 38 -3.05 -11.79 10.89
N VAL A 39 -1.98 -11.15 10.41
CA VAL A 39 -1.82 -9.68 10.40
C VAL A 39 -2.56 -9.06 9.22
N LEU A 40 -2.54 -9.72 8.06
CA LEU A 40 -3.30 -9.35 6.87
C LEU A 40 -4.41 -10.36 6.60
N ARG A 41 -5.44 -9.90 5.91
CA ARG A 41 -6.51 -10.75 5.35
C ARG A 41 -6.89 -10.29 3.95
N ASN A 42 -7.43 -11.20 3.17
CA ASN A 42 -8.12 -10.83 1.93
C ASN A 42 -9.49 -10.21 2.27
N PHE A 43 -9.92 -9.29 1.43
CA PHE A 43 -11.29 -8.76 1.45
C PHE A 43 -12.23 -9.76 0.75
N GLY A 44 -13.43 -9.97 1.31
CA GLY A 44 -14.49 -10.74 0.66
C GLY A 44 -15.03 -10.07 -0.60
N HIS A 45 -15.67 -10.84 -1.47
CA HIS A 45 -16.20 -10.36 -2.76
C HIS A 45 -17.21 -9.18 -2.64
N ASN A 46 -17.89 -9.07 -1.51
CA ASN A 46 -18.89 -8.03 -1.24
C ASN A 46 -18.41 -6.98 -0.24
N GLU A 47 -17.13 -7.00 0.15
CA GLU A 47 -16.59 -5.97 1.03
C GLU A 47 -16.22 -4.73 0.21
N GLU A 48 -16.82 -3.58 0.58
CA GLU A 48 -16.45 -2.32 -0.04
C GLU A 48 -15.10 -1.83 0.50
N VAL A 49 -14.18 -1.54 -0.42
CA VAL A 49 -12.89 -0.93 -0.09
C VAL A 49 -12.97 0.56 -0.38
N GLU A 50 -13.13 1.33 0.69
CA GLU A 50 -13.18 2.80 0.64
C GLU A 50 -11.80 3.39 0.32
N VAL A 51 -10.73 2.75 0.81
CA VAL A 51 -9.36 3.26 0.75
C VAL A 51 -8.37 2.20 0.26
N THR A 52 -7.57 2.55 -0.75
CA THR A 52 -6.38 1.82 -1.19
C THR A 52 -5.16 2.72 -1.14
N THR A 53 -4.07 2.20 -0.57
CA THR A 53 -2.77 2.88 -0.57
C THR A 53 -1.75 2.01 -1.29
N PRO A 54 -0.85 2.60 -2.09
CA PRO A 54 0.17 1.83 -2.77
C PRO A 54 1.22 1.37 -1.76
N VAL A 55 1.77 0.19 -2.01
CA VAL A 55 2.81 -0.43 -1.20
C VAL A 55 4.09 -0.55 -2.02
N ILE A 56 5.24 -0.29 -1.39
CA ILE A 56 6.56 -0.29 -2.03
C ILE A 56 7.49 -1.26 -1.27
N ILE A 57 8.42 -1.87 -2.00
CA ILE A 57 9.55 -2.61 -1.42
C ILE A 57 10.79 -1.75 -1.41
N ILE A 58 11.46 -1.68 -0.25
CA ILE A 58 12.80 -1.12 -0.12
C ILE A 58 13.77 -2.23 0.25
N TRP A 59 14.95 -2.22 -0.38
CA TRP A 59 16.02 -3.17 -0.14
C TRP A 59 17.13 -2.54 0.70
N HIS A 60 17.64 -3.30 1.67
CA HIS A 60 18.78 -2.90 2.49
C HIS A 60 19.48 -4.15 3.06
N ASN A 61 20.80 -4.27 2.83
CA ASN A 61 21.62 -5.42 3.26
C ASN A 61 20.95 -6.78 2.91
N ASP A 62 20.58 -6.93 1.63
CA ASP A 62 19.89 -8.12 1.08
C ASP A 62 18.54 -8.48 1.70
N LYS A 63 18.02 -7.65 2.60
CA LYS A 63 16.68 -7.78 3.17
C LYS A 63 15.74 -6.78 2.52
N SER A 64 14.51 -7.21 2.27
CA SER A 64 13.44 -6.35 1.76
C SER A 64 12.50 -5.93 2.89
N ARG A 65 11.95 -4.73 2.79
CA ARG A 65 10.91 -4.18 3.67
C ARG A 65 9.73 -3.70 2.85
N MET A 66 8.53 -4.05 3.30
CA MET A 66 7.25 -3.61 2.72
C MET A 66 6.77 -2.34 3.42
N ILE A 67 6.46 -1.30 2.66
CA ILE A 67 6.09 0.02 3.18
C ILE A 67 4.82 0.52 2.48
N GLY A 68 3.78 0.83 3.26
CA GLY A 68 2.59 1.50 2.76
C GLY A 68 2.81 3.01 2.62
N ASP A 69 2.42 3.58 1.48
CA ASP A 69 2.41 5.04 1.30
C ASP A 69 1.13 5.65 1.89
N LEU A 70 1.21 6.00 3.17
CA LEU A 70 0.11 6.58 3.93
C LEU A 70 0.08 8.11 3.87
N ARG A 71 0.89 8.76 3.02
CA ARG A 71 0.97 10.24 2.98
C ARG A 71 -0.38 10.88 2.67
N ALA A 72 -1.22 10.24 1.86
CA ALA A 72 -2.57 10.73 1.57
C ALA A 72 -3.51 10.67 2.78
N LEU A 73 -3.27 9.74 3.71
CA LEU A 73 -4.10 9.55 4.91
C LEU A 73 -3.65 10.40 6.10
N ASN A 74 -2.41 10.88 6.11
CA ASN A 74 -1.84 11.70 7.18
C ASN A 74 -2.13 13.20 7.03
N THR A 75 -3.12 13.57 6.22
CA THR A 75 -3.33 14.95 5.74
C THR A 75 -4.25 15.76 6.64
#